data_AF-A0A9X3CIG8-F1
#
_entry.id   AF-A0A9X3CIG8-F1
#
_cell.length_a   1.000
_cell.length_b   1.000
_cell.length_c   1.000
_cell.angle_alpha   90.00
_cell.angle_beta   90.00
_cell.angle_gamma   90.00
#
_symmetry.space_group_name_H-M   'P 1'
#
loop_
_entity.id
_entity.type
_entity.pdbx_description
1 polymer ?
#
loop_
_entity_poly.entity_id
_entity_poly.type
_entity_poly.pdbx_seq_one_letter_code
_entity_poly.pdbx_strand_id
1 'polypeptide(L)'
;MSYDIVYEQLALRVPESIVTEQLRQFFTERLGINTDELSEHQRRQRLYEHCQCLLRSDDLIMLHMLIGCSNLFDPDTNKRCRDWQFCGIDTPHNLLIKYGCDWSAQAESGGLKLNGRDTKAEGWIRAVRHSVDQARDYRVMPHCQRLSVWLRVPQNEKEQESYRVLNTHLSDLNAVWQDRTRGDEDGFDVSITPSSAFEMWLFQQLVTRYQGKCWLNGSAPPYHAVKKHAI
;
A
#
# COMPACT_ATOMS: atom_id res chain seq x y z
N MET A 1 -3.24 3.17 27.73
CA MET A 1 -3.17 2.59 26.37
C MET A 1 -2.85 3.70 25.38
N SER A 2 -1.97 3.43 24.41
CA SER A 2 -1.72 4.32 23.26
C SER A 2 -2.55 3.80 22.09
N TYR A 3 -3.15 4.69 21.31
CA TYR A 3 -3.91 4.35 20.10
C TYR A 3 -3.51 5.29 18.96
N ASP A 4 -3.73 4.89 17.71
CA ASP A 4 -3.43 5.75 16.57
C ASP A 4 -4.59 6.69 16.23
N ILE A 5 -4.27 7.89 15.75
CA ILE A 5 -5.24 8.91 15.35
C ILE A 5 -5.07 9.20 13.87
N VAL A 6 -6.14 9.09 13.08
CA VAL A 6 -6.14 9.46 11.65
C VAL A 6 -6.59 10.91 11.48
N TYR A 7 -5.70 11.79 11.02
CA TYR A 7 -5.94 13.23 10.93
C TYR A 7 -6.43 13.70 9.56
N GLU A 8 -5.89 13.12 8.49
CA GLU A 8 -6.17 13.51 7.11
C GLU A 8 -6.05 12.30 6.19
N GLN A 9 -6.73 12.36 5.04
CA GLN A 9 -6.69 11.33 4.01
C GLN A 9 -6.31 11.98 2.68
N LEU A 10 -5.47 11.30 1.91
CA LEU A 10 -5.15 11.63 0.53
C LEU A 10 -5.39 10.39 -0.32
N ALA A 11 -6.38 10.45 -1.21
CA ALA A 11 -6.62 9.41 -2.20
C ALA A 11 -6.21 9.95 -3.57
N LEU A 12 -5.51 9.11 -4.34
CA LEU A 12 -5.02 9.41 -5.68
C LEU A 12 -5.54 8.36 -6.65
N ARG A 13 -6.21 8.79 -7.73
CA ARG A 13 -6.76 7.91 -8.76
C ARG A 13 -5.73 7.65 -9.85
N VAL A 14 -5.47 6.37 -10.09
CA VAL A 14 -4.65 5.86 -11.18
C VAL A 14 -5.60 5.24 -12.20
N PRO A 15 -5.83 5.89 -13.35
CA PRO A 15 -6.74 5.38 -14.37
C PRO A 15 -6.32 4.01 -14.89
N GLU A 16 -7.27 3.13 -15.20
CA GLU A 16 -7.02 1.80 -15.76
C GLU A 16 -6.06 1.85 -16.97
N SER A 17 -6.26 2.81 -17.88
CA SER A 17 -5.41 2.99 -19.06
C SER A 17 -3.94 3.24 -18.72
N ILE A 18 -3.68 3.97 -17.64
CA ILE A 18 -2.33 4.18 -17.11
C ILE A 18 -1.79 2.89 -16.51
N VAL A 19 -2.60 2.15 -15.74
CA VAL A 19 -2.17 0.89 -15.13
C VAL A 19 -1.81 -0.15 -16.21
N THR A 20 -2.61 -0.23 -17.27
CA THR A 20 -2.34 -1.11 -18.42
C THR A 20 -1.04 -0.73 -19.13
N GLU A 21 -0.76 0.56 -19.30
CA GLU A 21 0.50 1.02 -19.87
C GLU A 21 1.69 0.72 -18.95
N GLN A 22 1.54 0.93 -17.63
CA GLN A 22 2.57 0.57 -16.64
C GLN A 22 2.84 -0.94 -16.59
N LEU A 23 1.81 -1.78 -16.78
CA LEU A 23 1.96 -3.23 -16.92
C LEU A 23 2.78 -3.59 -18.16
N ARG A 24 2.52 -2.92 -19.30
CA ARG A 24 3.31 -3.11 -20.53
C ARG A 24 4.78 -2.75 -20.28
N GLN A 25 5.02 -1.57 -19.68
CA GLN A 25 6.36 -1.10 -19.31
C GLN A 25 7.07 -2.06 -18.35
N PHE A 26 6.37 -2.61 -17.36
CA PHE A 26 6.93 -3.62 -16.47
C PHE A 26 7.46 -4.84 -17.24
N PHE A 27 6.66 -5.41 -18.15
CA PHE A 27 7.12 -6.54 -18.95
C PHE A 27 8.32 -6.19 -19.83
N THR A 28 8.29 -5.04 -20.51
CA THR A 28 9.34 -4.68 -21.47
C THR A 28 10.63 -4.21 -20.79
N GLU A 29 10.52 -3.36 -19.77
CA GLU A 29 11.67 -2.67 -19.16
C GLU A 29 12.25 -3.43 -17.98
N ARG A 30 11.42 -4.09 -17.15
CA ARG A 30 11.90 -4.89 -16.01
C ARG A 30 12.23 -6.31 -16.41
N LEU A 31 11.31 -6.96 -17.14
CA LEU A 31 11.45 -8.38 -17.47
C LEU A 31 12.14 -8.64 -18.82
N GLY A 32 12.32 -7.62 -19.65
CA GLY A 32 12.88 -7.78 -20.99
C GLY A 32 11.99 -8.60 -21.94
N ILE A 33 10.70 -8.72 -21.62
CA ILE A 33 9.72 -9.48 -22.40
C ILE A 33 8.95 -8.52 -23.29
N ASN A 34 9.09 -8.67 -24.62
CA ASN A 34 8.29 -7.90 -25.55
C ASN A 34 6.82 -8.35 -25.49
N THR A 35 5.93 -7.39 -25.24
CA THR A 35 4.47 -7.61 -25.16
C THR A 35 3.67 -6.68 -26.08
N ASP A 36 4.31 -6.03 -27.06
CA ASP A 36 3.67 -5.00 -27.89
C ASP A 36 2.53 -5.57 -28.75
N GLU A 37 2.67 -6.79 -29.26
CA GLU A 37 1.64 -7.48 -30.06
C GLU A 37 0.51 -8.09 -29.21
N LEU A 38 0.66 -8.13 -27.88
CA LEU A 38 -0.34 -8.72 -27.00
C LEU A 38 -1.50 -7.75 -26.75
N SER A 39 -2.72 -8.27 -26.79
CA SER A 39 -3.89 -7.56 -26.25
C SER A 39 -3.77 -7.34 -24.75
N GLU A 40 -4.54 -6.39 -24.21
CA GLU A 40 -4.56 -6.09 -22.77
C GLU A 40 -4.93 -7.33 -21.93
N HIS A 41 -5.90 -8.11 -22.39
CA HIS A 41 -6.29 -9.38 -21.75
C HIS A 41 -5.11 -10.36 -21.70
N GLN A 42 -4.39 -10.52 -22.81
CA GLN A 42 -3.22 -11.42 -22.87
C GLN A 42 -2.10 -10.95 -21.93
N ARG A 43 -1.86 -9.63 -21.82
CA ARG A 43 -0.87 -9.11 -20.85
C ARG A 43 -1.26 -9.41 -19.41
N ARG A 44 -2.54 -9.27 -19.05
CA ARG A 44 -3.04 -9.61 -17.70
C ARG A 44 -3.03 -11.10 -17.42
N GLN A 45 -3.36 -11.92 -18.42
CA GLN A 45 -3.20 -13.37 -18.32
C GLN A 45 -1.73 -13.74 -18.10
N ARG A 46 -0.80 -13.09 -18.82
CA ARG A 46 0.64 -13.30 -18.63
C ARG A 46 1.11 -12.92 -17.24
N LEU A 47 0.58 -11.83 -16.68
CA LEU A 47 0.84 -11.42 -15.30
C LEU A 47 0.36 -12.48 -14.30
N TYR A 48 -0.82 -13.06 -14.55
CA TYR A 48 -1.34 -14.15 -13.72
C TYR A 48 -0.48 -15.42 -13.86
N GLU A 49 -0.08 -15.79 -15.07
CA GLU A 49 0.80 -16.94 -15.28
C GLU A 49 2.14 -16.77 -14.56
N HIS A 50 2.72 -15.56 -14.61
CA HIS A 50 4.03 -15.23 -14.05
C HIS A 50 3.98 -15.03 -12.53
N CYS A 51 3.22 -14.05 -12.04
CA CYS A 51 3.19 -13.67 -10.63
C CYS A 51 2.03 -14.29 -9.85
N GLN A 52 1.09 -14.96 -10.52
CA GLN A 52 -0.14 -15.48 -9.93
C GLN A 52 -1.02 -14.37 -9.31
N CYS A 53 -0.91 -13.14 -9.84
CA CYS A 53 -1.69 -11.98 -9.42
C CYS A 53 -2.73 -11.62 -10.49
N LEU A 54 -3.97 -11.38 -10.06
CA LEU A 54 -5.07 -10.97 -10.94
C LEU A 54 -5.24 -9.46 -10.93
N LEU A 55 -4.90 -8.79 -12.03
CA LEU A 55 -5.18 -7.38 -12.24
C LEU A 55 -6.54 -7.21 -12.93
N ARG A 56 -7.46 -6.47 -12.30
CA ARG A 56 -8.81 -6.21 -12.84
C ARG A 56 -8.82 -5.02 -13.82
N SER A 57 -9.85 -4.95 -14.65
CA SER A 57 -10.15 -3.81 -15.54
C SER A 57 -10.76 -2.63 -14.77
N ASP A 58 -10.07 -2.14 -13.74
CA ASP A 58 -10.58 -1.08 -12.87
C ASP A 58 -9.49 -0.04 -12.62
N ASP A 59 -9.93 1.19 -12.33
CA ASP A 59 -9.04 2.20 -11.76
C ASP A 59 -8.49 1.71 -10.42
N LEU A 60 -7.22 2.01 -10.17
CA LEU A 60 -6.62 1.84 -8.85
C LEU A 60 -6.67 3.16 -8.09
N ILE A 61 -6.77 3.06 -6.78
CA ILE A 61 -6.68 4.20 -5.86
C ILE A 61 -5.46 3.97 -4.98
N MET A 62 -4.59 4.95 -4.90
CA MET A 62 -3.48 5.00 -3.95
C MET A 62 -3.90 5.83 -2.75
N LEU A 63 -3.93 5.23 -1.57
CA LEU A 63 -4.43 5.85 -0.35
C LEU A 63 -3.29 6.14 0.61
N HIS A 64 -3.24 7.37 1.11
CA HIS A 64 -2.37 7.77 2.20
C HIS A 64 -3.20 8.38 3.31
N MET A 65 -2.75 8.22 4.54
CA MET A 65 -3.38 8.82 5.69
C MET A 65 -2.34 9.44 6.61
N LEU A 66 -2.62 10.63 7.14
CA LEU A 66 -1.82 11.25 8.18
C LEU A 66 -2.20 10.61 9.51
N ILE A 67 -1.29 9.81 10.09
CA ILE A 67 -1.55 9.02 11.29
C ILE A 67 -0.55 9.40 12.37
N GLY A 68 -0.99 9.47 13.63
CA GLY A 68 -0.11 9.72 14.76
C GLY A 68 -0.56 9.04 16.04
N CYS A 69 0.40 8.52 16.82
CA CYS A 69 0.14 7.87 18.08
C CYS A 69 -0.38 8.87 19.13
N SER A 70 -1.35 8.46 19.94
CA SER A 70 -2.03 9.35 20.87
C SER A 70 -1.14 9.92 21.97
N ASN A 71 -0.04 9.22 22.28
CA ASN A 71 0.83 9.53 23.41
C ASN A 71 2.24 9.92 22.97
N LEU A 72 2.49 10.04 21.66
CA LEU A 72 3.79 10.46 21.13
C LEU A 72 3.74 11.96 20.85
N PHE A 73 4.59 12.71 21.55
CA PHE A 73 4.70 14.15 21.41
C PHE A 73 6.12 14.52 21.00
N ASP A 74 6.21 15.49 20.10
CA ASP A 74 7.46 16.11 19.69
C ASP A 74 7.97 16.96 20.88
N PRO A 75 9.19 16.70 21.38
CA PRO A 75 9.71 17.37 22.57
C PRO A 75 9.96 18.87 22.38
N ASP A 76 10.19 19.33 21.14
CA ASP A 76 10.52 20.71 20.83
C ASP A 76 9.25 21.56 20.67
N THR A 77 8.20 20.99 20.08
CA THR A 77 6.95 21.70 19.79
C THR A 77 5.81 21.38 20.76
N ASN A 78 5.97 20.32 21.57
CA ASN A 78 4.94 19.75 22.44
C ASN A 78 3.61 19.41 21.71
N LYS A 79 3.69 19.20 20.39
CA LYS A 79 2.57 18.75 19.55
C LYS A 79 2.63 17.24 19.36
N ARG A 80 1.50 16.62 19.06
CA ARG A 80 1.44 15.17 18.77
C ARG A 80 2.24 14.87 17.51
N CYS A 81 3.12 13.87 17.58
CA CYS A 81 3.80 13.35 16.40
C CYS A 81 2.79 12.66 15.48
N ARG A 82 2.90 12.94 14.20
CA ARG A 82 2.08 12.35 13.14
C ARG A 82 2.89 12.35 11.85
N ASP A 83 2.67 11.35 11.02
CA ASP A 83 3.33 11.23 9.72
C ASP A 83 2.39 10.62 8.69
N TRP A 84 2.63 10.91 7.42
CA TRP A 84 1.87 10.35 6.33
C TRP A 84 2.28 8.90 6.09
N GLN A 85 1.30 8.01 6.24
CA GLN A 85 1.44 6.58 6.02
C GLN A 85 0.83 6.21 4.68
N PHE A 86 1.52 5.34 3.94
CA PHE A 86 0.95 4.68 2.78
C PHE A 86 -0.05 3.61 3.25
N CYS A 87 -1.32 3.83 2.94
CA CYS A 87 -2.44 2.95 3.26
C CYS A 87 -2.85 2.14 2.03
N GLY A 88 -1.89 1.74 1.19
CA GLY A 88 -2.12 0.78 0.14
C GLY A 88 -2.62 1.34 -1.19
N ILE A 89 -2.62 0.46 -2.18
CA ILE A 89 -3.14 0.72 -3.52
C ILE A 89 -4.00 -0.46 -3.98
N ASP A 90 -5.25 -0.20 -4.34
CA ASP A 90 -6.19 -1.22 -4.79
C ASP A 90 -7.41 -0.58 -5.48
N THR A 91 -8.35 -1.40 -5.92
CA THR A 91 -9.66 -0.94 -6.39
C THR A 91 -10.40 -0.19 -5.28
N PRO A 92 -11.29 0.77 -5.63
CA PRO A 92 -12.14 1.49 -4.68
C PRO A 92 -12.85 0.57 -3.67
N HIS A 93 -13.39 -0.55 -4.16
CA HIS A 93 -14.12 -1.51 -3.35
C HIS A 93 -13.21 -2.18 -2.29
N ASN A 94 -12.03 -2.65 -2.69
CA ASN A 94 -11.12 -3.34 -1.78
C ASN A 94 -10.56 -2.39 -0.71
N LEU A 95 -10.26 -1.14 -1.08
CA LEU A 95 -9.84 -0.13 -0.10
C LEU A 95 -10.96 0.20 0.90
N LEU A 96 -12.21 0.26 0.46
CA LEU A 96 -13.34 0.48 1.37
C LEU A 96 -13.52 -0.67 2.36
N ILE A 97 -13.33 -1.92 1.92
CA ILE A 97 -13.34 -3.06 2.83
C ILE A 97 -12.18 -2.93 3.83
N LYS A 98 -10.95 -2.75 3.33
CA LYS A 98 -9.74 -2.80 4.16
C LYS A 98 -9.59 -1.60 5.10
N TYR A 99 -9.84 -0.39 4.63
CA TYR A 99 -9.60 0.84 5.39
C TYR A 99 -10.88 1.51 5.86
N GLY A 100 -12.02 1.23 5.25
CA GLY A 100 -13.33 1.65 5.77
C GLY A 100 -13.80 0.68 6.84
N CYS A 101 -14.10 -0.56 6.46
CA CYS A 101 -14.76 -1.54 7.33
C CYS A 101 -13.80 -2.10 8.39
N ASP A 102 -12.63 -2.64 8.03
CA ASP A 102 -11.77 -3.27 9.04
C ASP A 102 -11.30 -2.26 10.09
N TRP A 103 -10.96 -1.04 9.68
CA TRP A 103 -10.52 0.01 10.60
C TRP A 103 -11.67 0.58 11.44
N SER A 104 -12.91 0.59 10.92
CA SER A 104 -14.05 0.89 11.78
C SER A 104 -14.23 -0.13 12.90
N ALA A 105 -14.01 -1.43 12.60
CA ALA A 105 -14.06 -2.48 13.62
C ALA A 105 -12.90 -2.33 14.63
N GLN A 106 -11.71 -1.95 14.17
CA GLN A 106 -10.58 -1.63 15.06
C GLN A 106 -10.83 -0.38 15.93
N ALA A 107 -11.61 0.57 15.43
CA ALA A 107 -11.99 1.73 16.22
C ALA A 107 -12.96 1.38 17.33
N GLU A 108 -13.92 0.48 17.06
CA GLU A 108 -14.83 -0.05 18.08
C GLU A 108 -14.12 -0.89 19.14
N SER A 109 -13.06 -1.61 18.78
CA SER A 109 -12.23 -2.38 19.72
C SER A 109 -11.15 -1.56 20.45
N GLY A 110 -11.02 -0.27 20.13
CA GLY A 110 -10.10 0.66 20.79
C GLY A 110 -8.65 0.64 20.28
N GLY A 111 -8.36 -0.08 19.18
CA GLY A 111 -7.04 -0.10 18.54
C GLY A 111 -6.73 1.15 17.70
N LEU A 112 -7.77 1.86 17.25
CA LEU A 112 -7.68 3.06 16.42
C LEU A 112 -8.67 4.13 16.92
N LYS A 113 -8.31 5.41 16.82
CA LYS A 113 -9.25 6.51 17.05
C LYS A 113 -9.38 7.36 15.80
N LEU A 114 -10.59 7.41 15.29
CA LEU A 114 -10.97 8.22 14.14
C LEU A 114 -11.07 9.67 14.62
N ASN A 115 -10.41 10.61 13.95
CA ASN A 115 -10.34 12.00 14.43
C ASN A 115 -11.66 12.75 14.18
N GLY A 116 -12.04 13.62 15.12
CA GLY A 116 -13.10 14.62 14.91
C GLY A 116 -14.54 14.08 14.82
N ARG A 117 -15.26 14.47 13.77
CA ARG A 117 -16.70 14.24 13.55
C ARG A 117 -17.03 12.81 13.07
N ASP A 118 -16.02 12.03 12.73
CA ASP A 118 -16.14 10.65 12.22
C ASP A 118 -15.95 9.61 13.33
N THR A 119 -16.28 9.95 14.57
CA THR A 119 -16.10 9.09 15.77
C THR A 119 -16.91 7.80 15.76
N LYS A 120 -17.88 7.67 14.85
CA LYS A 120 -18.68 6.46 14.66
C LYS A 120 -18.23 5.72 13.40
N ALA A 121 -18.26 4.38 13.45
CA ALA A 121 -17.91 3.49 12.35
C ALA A 121 -18.53 3.91 11.00
N GLU A 122 -19.82 4.23 10.99
CA GLU A 122 -20.52 4.69 9.78
C GLU A 122 -19.95 6.02 9.22
N GLY A 123 -19.66 6.98 10.10
CA GLY A 123 -19.08 8.27 9.71
C GLY A 123 -17.72 8.08 9.04
N TRP A 124 -16.90 7.19 9.60
CA TRP A 124 -15.61 6.83 9.01
C TRP A 124 -15.73 6.17 7.64
N ILE A 125 -16.58 5.16 7.49
CA ILE A 125 -16.80 4.50 6.20
C ILE A 125 -17.23 5.51 5.14
N ARG A 126 -18.11 6.47 5.51
CA ARG A 126 -18.51 7.57 4.62
C ARG A 126 -17.35 8.51 4.29
N ALA A 127 -16.49 8.83 5.25
CA ALA A 127 -15.32 9.68 5.04
C ALA A 127 -14.28 9.04 4.10
N VAL A 128 -14.00 7.74 4.27
CA VAL A 128 -13.11 6.99 3.36
C VAL A 128 -13.73 6.92 1.96
N ARG A 129 -15.03 6.62 1.86
CA ARG A 129 -15.75 6.63 0.57
C ARG A 129 -15.66 7.98 -0.11
N HIS A 130 -15.92 9.05 0.61
CA HIS A 130 -15.83 10.40 0.05
C HIS A 130 -14.42 10.69 -0.47
N SER A 131 -13.38 10.31 0.28
CA SER A 131 -11.99 10.47 -0.16
C SER A 131 -11.69 9.69 -1.44
N VAL A 132 -12.15 8.44 -1.53
CA VAL A 132 -12.01 7.59 -2.73
C VAL A 132 -12.77 8.17 -3.94
N ASP A 133 -14.00 8.63 -3.73
CA ASP A 133 -14.83 9.21 -4.78
C ASP A 133 -14.23 10.52 -5.31
N GLN A 134 -13.63 11.32 -4.43
CA GLN A 134 -12.97 12.61 -4.71
C GLN A 134 -11.45 12.48 -4.89
N ALA A 135 -10.95 11.28 -5.21
CA ALA A 135 -9.53 11.04 -5.37
C ALA A 135 -8.92 11.99 -6.43
N ARG A 136 -7.78 12.61 -6.08
CA ARG A 136 -7.05 13.52 -6.96
C ARG A 136 -6.30 12.73 -8.04
N ASP A 137 -5.79 13.42 -9.06
CA ASP A 137 -4.93 12.78 -10.07
C ASP A 137 -3.64 12.23 -9.41
N TYR A 138 -3.30 10.96 -9.68
CA TYR A 138 -2.07 10.33 -9.21
C TYR A 138 -0.79 11.02 -9.66
N ARG A 139 -0.81 11.81 -10.75
CA ARG A 139 0.37 12.56 -11.22
C ARG A 139 0.92 13.53 -10.19
N VAL A 140 0.13 13.91 -9.19
CA VAL A 140 0.58 14.70 -8.03
C VAL A 140 1.66 13.97 -7.23
N MET A 141 1.55 12.64 -7.13
CA MET A 141 2.53 11.72 -6.54
C MET A 141 2.39 10.33 -7.23
N PRO A 142 3.09 10.11 -8.35
CA PRO A 142 2.85 8.94 -9.18
C PRO A 142 3.12 7.59 -8.49
N HIS A 143 4.10 7.58 -7.58
CA HIS A 143 4.49 6.42 -6.77
C HIS A 143 5.28 6.89 -5.54
N CYS A 144 5.46 6.00 -4.56
CA CYS A 144 6.39 6.22 -3.46
C CYS A 144 7.84 6.16 -3.97
N GLN A 145 8.76 6.89 -3.33
CA GLN A 145 10.19 6.76 -3.61
C GLN A 145 10.76 5.44 -3.07
N ARG A 146 10.19 4.95 -1.97
CA ARG A 146 10.51 3.65 -1.39
C ARG A 146 9.24 3.04 -0.82
N LEU A 147 9.09 1.74 -1.01
CA LEU A 147 8.08 0.93 -0.35
C LEU A 147 8.79 -0.18 0.41
N SER A 148 8.39 -0.43 1.65
CA SER A 148 9.06 -1.42 2.49
C SER A 148 8.10 -2.12 3.44
N VAL A 149 8.48 -3.33 3.83
CA VAL A 149 7.72 -4.17 4.74
C VAL A 149 8.68 -5.06 5.50
N TRP A 150 8.30 -5.45 6.70
CA TRP A 150 8.99 -6.52 7.40
C TRP A 150 8.27 -7.84 7.14
N LEU A 151 9.04 -8.84 6.72
CA LEU A 151 8.58 -10.19 6.45
C LEU A 151 9.17 -11.15 7.48
N ARG A 152 8.31 -11.97 8.09
CA ARG A 152 8.76 -13.04 8.99
C ARG A 152 9.46 -14.16 8.21
N VAL A 153 10.49 -14.76 8.80
CA VAL A 153 11.12 -15.99 8.27
C VAL A 153 10.07 -17.12 8.22
N PRO A 154 10.05 -17.95 7.16
CA PRO A 154 9.15 -19.09 7.07
C PRO A 154 9.35 -20.08 8.24
N GLN A 155 8.24 -20.55 8.82
CA GLN A 155 8.26 -21.42 10.01
C GLN A 155 8.10 -22.92 9.71
N ASN A 156 7.76 -23.27 8.46
CA ASN A 156 7.49 -24.65 8.04
C ASN A 156 7.74 -24.83 6.54
N GLU A 157 7.74 -26.06 6.04
CA GLU A 157 8.03 -26.38 4.63
C GLU A 157 7.08 -25.69 3.64
N LYS A 158 5.81 -25.54 4.00
CA LYS A 158 4.82 -24.85 3.14
C LYS A 158 5.10 -23.35 3.05
N GLU A 159 5.42 -22.72 4.17
CA GLU A 159 5.87 -21.32 4.21
C GLU A 159 7.20 -21.15 3.47
N GLN A 160 8.10 -22.14 3.55
CA GLN A 160 9.37 -22.13 2.82
C GLN A 160 9.16 -22.08 1.31
N GLU A 161 8.20 -22.86 0.79
CA GLU A 161 7.90 -22.83 -0.64
C GLU A 161 7.24 -21.51 -1.05
N SER A 162 6.30 -21.01 -0.24
CA SER A 162 5.66 -19.71 -0.46
C SER A 162 6.68 -18.56 -0.43
N TYR A 163 7.67 -18.66 0.46
CA TYR A 163 8.80 -17.74 0.56
C TYR A 163 9.68 -17.79 -0.69
N ARG A 164 10.00 -18.97 -1.22
CA ARG A 164 10.77 -19.11 -2.48
C ARG A 164 10.06 -18.45 -3.65
N VAL A 165 8.75 -18.71 -3.80
CA VAL A 165 7.92 -18.09 -4.84
C VAL A 165 7.90 -16.56 -4.68
N LEU A 166 7.72 -16.07 -3.45
CA LEU A 166 7.77 -14.64 -3.17
C LEU A 166 9.12 -14.04 -3.55
N ASN A 167 10.22 -14.68 -3.16
CA ASN A 167 11.57 -14.19 -3.43
C ASN A 167 11.83 -14.06 -4.94
N THR A 168 11.40 -15.06 -5.72
CA THR A 168 11.48 -15.01 -7.19
C THR A 168 10.72 -13.79 -7.74
N HIS A 169 9.46 -13.60 -7.37
CA HIS A 169 8.66 -12.49 -7.90
C HIS A 169 9.13 -11.11 -7.40
N LEU A 170 9.64 -11.03 -6.17
CA LEU A 170 10.21 -9.79 -5.65
C LEU A 170 11.56 -9.44 -6.27
N SER A 171 12.29 -10.42 -6.81
CA SER A 171 13.50 -10.17 -7.58
C SER A 171 13.20 -9.42 -8.88
N ASP A 172 12.05 -9.66 -9.51
CA ASP A 172 11.58 -8.91 -10.68
C ASP A 172 11.35 -7.42 -10.39
N LEU A 173 11.11 -7.08 -9.12
CA LEU A 173 10.94 -5.71 -8.62
C LEU A 173 12.25 -5.12 -8.06
N ASN A 174 13.39 -5.82 -8.25
CA ASN A 174 14.69 -5.46 -7.67
C ASN A 174 14.60 -5.25 -6.15
N ALA A 175 13.87 -6.11 -5.44
CA ALA A 175 13.73 -6.00 -4.00
C ALA A 175 15.06 -6.18 -3.28
N VAL A 176 15.31 -5.29 -2.32
CA VAL A 176 16.44 -5.34 -1.40
C VAL A 176 15.97 -5.98 -0.10
N TRP A 177 16.72 -6.99 0.33
CA TRP A 177 16.47 -7.75 1.55
C TRP A 177 17.54 -7.43 2.58
N GLN A 178 17.13 -7.15 3.81
CA GLN A 178 18.03 -6.93 4.93
C GLN A 178 17.54 -7.72 6.14
N ASP A 179 18.39 -8.57 6.69
CA ASP A 179 18.09 -9.31 7.91
C ASP A 179 17.75 -8.35 9.05
N ARG A 180 16.61 -8.58 9.71
CA ARG A 180 16.16 -7.78 10.84
C ARG A 180 15.24 -8.56 11.76
N THR A 181 15.63 -8.63 13.03
CA THR A 181 14.80 -9.17 14.10
C THR A 181 13.83 -8.08 14.61
N ARG A 182 12.57 -8.45 14.88
CA ARG A 182 11.59 -7.60 15.58
C ARG A 182 11.08 -8.33 16.82
N GLY A 183 11.46 -7.83 17.99
CA GLY A 183 11.24 -8.57 19.23
C GLY A 183 12.10 -9.83 19.23
N ASP A 184 11.46 -10.98 19.40
CA ASP A 184 12.10 -12.31 19.35
C ASP A 184 11.89 -13.04 18.00
N GLU A 185 11.30 -12.35 17.01
CA GLU A 185 11.04 -12.94 15.69
C GLU A 185 12.08 -12.50 14.67
N ASP A 186 12.75 -13.49 14.06
CA ASP A 186 13.61 -13.26 12.91
C ASP A 186 12.79 -12.95 11.66
N GLY A 187 13.33 -12.06 10.85
CA GLY A 187 12.68 -11.59 9.63
C GLY A 187 13.60 -10.78 8.74
N PHE A 188 13.01 -10.17 7.74
CA PHE A 188 13.67 -9.37 6.74
C PHE A 188 12.95 -8.05 6.59
N ASP A 189 13.68 -6.93 6.66
CA ASP A 189 13.20 -5.70 6.06
C ASP A 189 13.38 -5.80 4.55
N VAL A 190 12.27 -5.85 3.83
CA VAL A 190 12.22 -5.96 2.37
C VAL A 190 11.75 -4.64 1.80
N SER A 191 12.45 -4.14 0.79
CA SER A 191 12.09 -2.86 0.18
C SER A 191 12.32 -2.83 -1.32
N ILE A 192 11.49 -2.04 -1.99
CA ILE A 192 11.60 -1.74 -3.43
C ILE A 192 11.64 -0.23 -3.66
N THR A 193 12.18 0.16 -4.80
CA THR A 193 12.05 1.51 -5.38
C THR A 193 11.12 1.40 -6.58
N PRO A 194 9.79 1.53 -6.39
CA PRO A 194 8.84 1.35 -7.48
C PRO A 194 8.99 2.50 -8.48
N SER A 195 8.86 2.20 -9.77
CA SER A 195 8.81 3.18 -10.86
C SER A 195 7.37 3.58 -11.22
N SER A 196 6.38 2.88 -10.68
CA SER A 196 4.99 3.04 -11.05
C SER A 196 4.01 2.62 -9.95
N ALA A 197 2.77 3.08 -10.08
CA ALA A 197 1.68 2.65 -9.21
C ALA A 197 1.38 1.15 -9.37
N PHE A 198 1.50 0.61 -10.60
CA PHE A 198 1.40 -0.83 -10.85
C PHE A 198 2.43 -1.63 -10.03
N GLU A 199 3.70 -1.22 -9.99
CA GLU A 199 4.73 -1.91 -9.20
C GLU A 199 4.42 -1.87 -7.69
N MET A 200 3.88 -0.74 -7.19
CA MET A 200 3.41 -0.66 -5.80
C MET A 200 2.27 -1.64 -5.52
N TRP A 201 1.31 -1.76 -6.44
CA TRP A 201 0.22 -2.72 -6.35
C TRP A 201 0.75 -4.15 -6.38
N LEU A 202 1.63 -4.49 -7.31
CA LEU A 202 2.18 -5.83 -7.44
C LEU A 202 2.94 -6.23 -6.16
N PHE A 203 3.80 -5.35 -5.64
CA PHE A 203 4.48 -5.58 -4.38
C PHE A 203 3.51 -5.85 -3.22
N GLN A 204 2.47 -5.02 -3.09
CA GLN A 204 1.44 -5.21 -2.07
C GLN A 204 0.73 -6.56 -2.20
N GLN A 205 0.35 -6.97 -3.41
CA GLN A 205 -0.35 -8.23 -3.64
C GLN A 205 0.53 -9.44 -3.31
N LEU A 206 1.80 -9.41 -3.74
CA LEU A 206 2.78 -10.46 -3.47
C LEU A 206 3.02 -10.63 -1.97
N VAL A 207 3.25 -9.52 -1.26
CA VAL A 207 3.44 -9.52 0.19
C VAL A 207 2.18 -9.99 0.92
N THR A 208 1.01 -9.49 0.54
CA THR A 208 -0.26 -9.86 1.17
C THR A 208 -0.58 -11.35 0.99
N ARG A 209 -0.20 -11.93 -0.15
CA ARG A 209 -0.37 -13.37 -0.38
C ARG A 209 0.51 -14.23 0.53
N TYR A 210 1.73 -13.77 0.81
CA TYR A 210 2.67 -14.52 1.65
C TYR A 210 2.31 -14.46 3.13
N GLN A 211 2.13 -13.26 3.69
CA GLN A 211 1.96 -13.08 5.14
C GLN A 211 0.60 -12.54 5.58
N GLY A 212 -0.34 -12.39 4.64
CA GLY A 212 -1.64 -11.80 4.91
C GLY A 212 -1.59 -10.28 5.05
N LYS A 213 -2.62 -9.72 5.67
CA LYS A 213 -2.77 -8.26 5.85
C LYS A 213 -1.63 -7.75 6.74
N CYS A 214 -0.81 -6.86 6.19
CA CYS A 214 0.29 -6.22 6.90
C CYS A 214 0.39 -4.74 6.51
N TRP A 215 1.19 -4.01 7.29
CA TRP A 215 1.50 -2.61 7.03
C TRP A 215 2.70 -2.48 6.10
N LEU A 216 2.53 -1.66 5.06
CA LEU A 216 3.59 -1.28 4.15
C LEU A 216 4.00 0.15 4.47
N ASN A 217 5.30 0.39 4.67
CA ASN A 217 5.83 1.73 4.86
C ASN A 217 6.19 2.31 3.50
N GLY A 218 5.55 3.42 3.15
CA GLY A 218 5.82 4.18 1.93
C GLY A 218 6.38 5.56 2.23
N SER A 219 6.76 6.28 1.19
CA SER A 219 7.17 7.69 1.30
C SER A 219 5.97 8.60 1.60
N ALA A 220 6.19 9.65 2.37
CA ALA A 220 5.20 10.68 2.59
C ALA A 220 4.87 11.42 1.27
N PRO A 221 3.60 11.86 1.08
CA PRO A 221 3.25 12.74 -0.03
C PRO A 221 4.00 14.06 -0.01
N PRO A 222 4.31 14.65 -1.17
CA PRO A 222 4.99 15.93 -1.24
C PRO A 222 4.06 17.08 -0.79
N TYR A 223 4.66 18.20 -0.35
CA TYR A 223 3.93 19.34 0.24
C TYR A 223 2.78 19.89 -0.63
N HIS A 224 2.89 19.87 -1.96
CA HIS A 224 1.83 20.35 -2.86
C HIS A 224 0.64 19.37 -2.99
N ALA A 225 0.82 18.12 -2.54
CA ALA A 225 -0.20 17.09 -2.57
C ALA A 225 -1.17 17.15 -1.38
N VAL A 226 -0.77 17.81 -0.29
CA VAL A 226 -1.48 17.81 0.98
C VAL A 226 -1.74 19.24 1.47
N LYS A 227 -2.63 19.42 2.44
CA LYS A 227 -2.86 20.75 3.01
C LYS A 227 -1.62 21.21 3.79
N LYS A 228 -1.31 22.51 3.74
CA LYS A 228 -0.13 23.10 4.40
C LYS A 228 -0.08 22.86 5.93
N HIS A 229 -1.21 22.56 6.57
CA HIS A 229 -1.31 22.26 8.01
C HIS A 229 -1.36 20.76 8.33
N ALA A 230 -1.22 19.90 7.31
CA ALA A 230 -1.32 18.44 7.41
C ALA A 230 0.04 17.76 7.65
N ILE A 231 1.00 18.50 8.20
CA ILE A 231 2.33 18.03 8.58
C ILE A 231 2.51 18.55 10.00
#